data_AF-A0AA36KAJ5-F1
#
_entry.id   AF-A0AA36KAJ5-F1
#
_cell.length_a   1.000
_cell.length_b   1.000
_cell.length_c   1.000
_cell.angle_alpha   90.00
_cell.angle_beta   90.00
_cell.angle_gamma   90.00
#
_symmetry.space_group_name_H-M   'P 1'
#
loop_
_entity.id
_entity.type
_entity.pdbx_description
1 polymer ?
#
loop_
_entity_poly.entity_id
_entity_poly.type
_entity_poly.pdbx_seq_one_letter_code
_entity_poly.pdbx_strand_id
1 'polypeptide(L)'
;MKFVVYRAKLVIADFDLAAENAKKSYKASSAYHVGRQLKILLDFIRQLKIVNLPEWKNPIKKPADKVILLDKESEEYRSSKLPDEDAIFALADIFSRKDSELSNRDIFVTSAVSLLLAAPERASELFFLKHNCIYEEEVPRRSKSSLELAEDGSNIEKVLGIRWYAQKNYGYDIKYIPSVMIPTVKRAIERLIKISEQPRHLAYLLETSDKFPRHKFCPKVPDDQLLKRSEVLSAMGFDVSLYDETSKEKNSGKSFLITREIPISDYAVCLNDLNIILRNRLPQGFPYIPFRTGNGVQIKWSEALFASFHNQFHSNKITIFSELWIPTINNLNEDLSPTRRNLKGKRQLCNMKSIFQRWGHGNYSMTTHQFRHLLNTIANTNGMDSLLLAKWSGRADMKQNRVYDHTTVEDRNYGLIEMQKNEVGSVDADSTFTFQIAIPRTLQELNTKTTLSMHTTEFGLCTHSYIDEPCLKYRNCLNCTEHVCIKGDAEKKKRLQDRLKKEKILRVKDKEAVSKNVTGATVWLEMRELTIKRCEQMIALLNDPNIPDGTPLSLPPFEDVTHLDLAYQKAGHKRLPTIENTQRKKHKEQQVLHDSLSLDLWS
;
A
#
# COMPACT_ATOMS: atom_id res chain seq x y z
N MET A 1 34.77 29.77 -40.61
CA MET A 1 33.41 29.27 -40.29
C MET A 1 33.15 29.56 -38.82
N LYS A 2 32.45 30.66 -38.50
CA LYS A 2 32.13 31.03 -37.11
C LYS A 2 31.09 30.04 -36.59
N PHE A 3 31.44 29.23 -35.59
CA PHE A 3 30.47 28.47 -34.82
C PHE A 3 29.60 29.47 -34.06
N VAL A 4 28.40 29.74 -34.59
CA VAL A 4 27.34 30.42 -33.86
C VAL A 4 26.85 29.44 -32.80
N VAL A 5 27.49 29.49 -31.63
CA VAL A 5 26.90 28.93 -30.41
C VAL A 5 25.68 29.80 -30.12
N TYR A 6 24.50 29.35 -30.51
CA TYR A 6 23.26 29.90 -29.98
C TYR A 6 23.30 29.67 -28.46
N ARG A 7 23.75 30.68 -27.70
CA ARG A 7 23.50 30.77 -26.26
C ARG A 7 21.99 30.92 -26.13
N ALA A 8 21.27 29.80 -26.03
CA ALA A 8 19.91 29.80 -25.54
C ALA A 8 19.98 30.38 -24.12
N LYS A 9 19.67 31.67 -23.99
CA LYS A 9 19.58 32.33 -22.69
C LYS A 9 18.36 31.74 -22.03
N LEU A 10 18.57 30.85 -21.07
CA LEU A 10 17.52 30.32 -20.22
C LEU A 10 16.77 31.49 -19.57
N VAL A 11 15.46 31.56 -19.78
CA VAL A 11 14.57 32.59 -19.23
C VAL A 11 13.47 31.93 -18.39
N ILE A 12 12.78 32.71 -17.55
CA ILE A 12 11.65 32.20 -16.75
C ILE A 12 10.56 31.59 -17.64
N ALA A 13 10.32 32.16 -18.82
CA ALA A 13 9.33 31.65 -19.77
C ALA A 13 9.60 30.19 -20.18
N ASP A 14 10.86 29.72 -20.15
CA ASP A 14 11.18 28.32 -20.43
C ASP A 14 10.65 27.39 -19.32
N PHE A 15 10.68 27.83 -18.06
CA PHE A 15 10.13 27.10 -16.91
C PHE A 15 8.61 27.09 -16.93
N ASP A 16 7.99 28.21 -17.32
CA ASP A 16 6.53 28.29 -17.51
C ASP A 16 6.07 27.36 -18.64
N LEU A 17 6.75 27.41 -19.79
CA LEU A 17 6.48 26.53 -20.93
C LEU A 17 6.67 25.05 -20.57
N ALA A 18 7.73 24.72 -19.82
CA ALA A 18 7.96 23.36 -19.34
C ALA A 18 6.85 22.89 -18.38
N ALA A 19 6.37 23.76 -17.49
CA ALA A 19 5.25 23.47 -16.60
C ALA A 19 3.92 23.29 -17.37
N GLU A 20 3.66 24.10 -18.39
CA GLU A 20 2.49 23.95 -19.26
C GLU A 20 2.53 22.63 -20.04
N ASN A 21 3.67 22.29 -20.63
CA ASN A 21 3.88 21.03 -21.32
C ASN A 21 3.68 19.85 -20.36
N ALA A 22 4.21 19.94 -19.13
CA ALA A 22 4.01 18.92 -18.12
C ALA A 22 2.52 18.73 -17.78
N LYS A 23 1.75 19.82 -17.72
CA LYS A 23 0.31 19.78 -17.46
C LYS A 23 -0.48 19.12 -18.60
N LYS A 24 -0.05 19.29 -19.85
CA LYS A 24 -0.66 18.66 -21.04
C LYS A 24 -0.29 17.18 -21.19
N SER A 25 0.95 16.83 -20.87
CA SER A 25 1.51 15.50 -21.16
C SER A 25 1.41 14.49 -20.01
N TYR A 26 1.25 14.94 -18.76
CA TYR A 26 1.24 14.05 -17.59
C TYR A 26 -0.05 14.14 -16.76
N LYS A 27 -0.30 13.09 -15.96
CA LYS A 27 -1.36 13.09 -14.94
C LYS A 27 -1.11 14.21 -13.92
N ALA A 28 -2.18 14.78 -13.35
CA ALA A 28 -2.12 15.95 -12.46
C ALA A 28 -1.07 15.85 -11.33
N SER A 29 -0.95 14.69 -10.68
CA SER A 29 0.07 14.46 -9.63
C SER A 29 1.50 14.47 -10.19
N SER A 30 1.73 13.77 -11.30
CA SER A 30 3.02 13.74 -11.98
C SER A 30 3.42 15.12 -12.52
N ALA A 31 2.48 15.86 -13.10
CA ALA A 31 2.70 17.23 -13.57
C ALA A 31 3.10 18.15 -12.41
N TYR A 32 2.42 18.05 -11.26
CA TYR A 32 2.80 18.78 -10.04
C TYR A 32 4.23 18.45 -9.60
N HIS A 33 4.62 17.17 -9.61
CA HIS A 33 5.98 16.74 -9.28
C HIS A 33 7.02 17.29 -10.26
N VAL A 34 6.74 17.30 -11.56
CA VAL A 34 7.60 17.92 -12.57
C VAL A 34 7.79 19.40 -12.26
N GLY A 35 6.70 20.14 -12.00
CA GLY A 35 6.79 21.55 -11.60
C GLY A 35 7.60 21.78 -10.31
N ARG A 36 7.51 20.86 -9.33
CA ARG A 36 8.35 20.92 -8.12
C ARG A 36 9.83 20.70 -8.44
N GLN A 37 10.16 19.75 -9.31
CA GLN A 37 11.55 19.47 -9.70
C GLN A 37 12.14 20.60 -10.55
N LEU A 38 11.34 21.23 -11.42
CA LEU A 38 11.75 22.42 -12.16
C LEU A 38 12.14 23.56 -11.21
N LYS A 39 11.38 23.76 -10.13
CA LYS A 39 11.74 24.73 -9.09
C LYS A 39 13.07 24.39 -8.42
N ILE A 40 13.23 23.13 -7.98
CA ILE A 40 14.48 22.67 -7.34
C ILE A 40 15.68 22.87 -8.27
N LEU A 41 15.51 22.56 -9.57
CA LEU A 41 16.53 22.77 -10.58
C LEU A 41 16.90 24.25 -10.71
N LEU A 42 15.91 25.15 -10.80
CA LEU A 42 16.18 26.59 -10.86
C LEU A 42 16.90 27.08 -9.61
N ASP A 43 16.44 26.68 -8.42
CA ASP A 43 17.05 27.07 -7.15
C ASP A 43 18.50 26.58 -7.07
N PHE A 44 18.79 25.36 -7.53
CA PHE A 44 20.15 24.82 -7.61
C PHE A 44 21.06 25.60 -8.58
N ILE A 45 20.58 25.91 -9.80
CA ILE A 45 21.36 26.67 -10.80
C ILE A 45 21.59 28.12 -10.31
N ARG A 46 20.62 28.72 -9.61
CA ARG A 46 20.75 30.04 -8.97
C ARG A 46 21.78 30.03 -7.84
N GLN A 47 21.79 28.99 -6.99
CA GLN A 47 22.79 28.83 -5.93
C GLN A 47 24.22 28.73 -6.48
N LEU A 48 24.41 28.04 -7.61
CA LEU A 48 25.69 27.95 -8.31
C LEU A 48 26.07 29.23 -9.09
N LYS A 49 25.23 30.27 -9.06
CA LYS A 49 25.41 31.56 -9.76
C LYS A 49 25.62 31.41 -11.28
N ILE A 50 25.13 30.33 -11.87
CA ILE A 50 25.24 30.05 -13.32
C ILE A 50 24.28 30.96 -14.11
N VAL A 51 23.12 31.27 -13.53
CA VAL A 51 22.10 32.16 -14.13
C VAL A 51 21.62 33.19 -13.13
N ASN A 52 21.41 34.43 -13.59
CA ASN A 52 20.83 35.51 -12.79
C ASN A 52 19.33 35.64 -13.09
N LEU A 53 18.57 34.60 -12.74
CA LEU A 53 17.11 34.56 -12.93
C LEU A 53 16.37 34.84 -11.62
N PRO A 54 15.18 35.48 -11.68
CA PRO A 54 14.30 35.67 -10.51
C PRO A 54 13.83 34.34 -9.93
N GLU A 55 13.26 34.39 -8.72
CA GLU A 55 12.53 33.25 -8.16
C GLU A 55 11.35 32.85 -9.03
N TRP A 56 11.16 31.54 -9.19
CA TRP A 56 10.02 30.96 -9.88
C TRP A 56 9.19 30.10 -8.92
N LYS A 57 7.87 30.16 -9.09
CA LYS A 57 6.91 29.36 -8.32
C LYS A 57 6.20 28.41 -9.26
N ASN A 58 6.09 27.14 -8.85
CA ASN A 58 5.35 26.14 -9.60
C ASN A 58 3.88 26.57 -9.79
N PRO A 59 3.40 26.82 -11.02
CA PRO A 59 2.02 27.22 -11.29
C PRO A 59 1.03 26.06 -11.19
N ILE A 60 1.52 24.81 -11.20
CA ILE A 60 0.70 23.62 -11.09
C ILE A 60 0.33 23.44 -9.62
N LYS A 61 -0.97 23.51 -9.31
CA LYS A 61 -1.47 23.23 -7.97
C LYS A 61 -1.36 21.74 -7.66
N LYS A 62 -1.04 21.41 -6.41
CA LYS A 62 -1.09 20.03 -5.94
C LYS A 62 -2.55 19.54 -6.08
N PRO A 63 -2.81 18.41 -6.74
CA PRO A 63 -4.16 17.85 -6.79
C PRO A 63 -4.66 17.57 -5.36
N ALA A 64 -5.98 17.74 -5.16
CA ALA A 64 -6.61 17.46 -3.88
C ALA A 64 -6.46 15.98 -3.52
N ASP A 65 -6.33 15.70 -2.22
CA ASP A 65 -6.09 14.35 -1.73
C ASP A 65 -7.41 13.55 -1.75
N LYS A 66 -7.57 12.71 -2.79
CA LYS A 66 -8.77 11.88 -2.98
C LYS A 66 -8.98 10.84 -1.88
N VAL A 67 -8.02 10.66 -0.96
CA VAL A 67 -8.18 9.80 0.22
C VAL A 67 -9.03 10.47 1.31
N ILE A 68 -9.10 11.81 1.32
CA ILE A 68 -9.71 12.58 2.42
C ILE A 68 -11.11 13.12 2.04
N LEU A 69 -11.39 13.25 0.75
CA LEU A 69 -12.64 13.85 0.26
C LEU A 69 -13.80 12.83 0.26
N LEU A 70 -14.97 13.26 0.74
CA LEU A 70 -16.22 12.51 0.77
C LEU A 70 -17.09 12.85 -0.44
N ASP A 71 -16.53 12.64 -1.63
CA ASP A 71 -17.26 12.75 -2.90
C ASP A 71 -17.25 11.41 -3.64
N LYS A 72 -18.20 11.21 -4.54
CA LYS A 72 -18.38 9.93 -5.26
C LYS A 72 -17.13 9.50 -6.03
N GLU A 73 -16.39 10.44 -6.64
CA GLU A 73 -15.15 10.10 -7.34
C GLU A 73 -14.03 9.68 -6.39
N SER A 74 -14.01 10.23 -5.18
CA SER A 74 -13.04 9.89 -4.14
C SER A 74 -13.37 8.55 -3.46
N GLU A 75 -14.64 8.22 -3.28
CA GLU A 75 -15.09 6.87 -2.85
C GLU A 75 -14.77 5.82 -3.91
N GLU A 76 -15.10 6.07 -5.18
CA GLU A 76 -14.71 5.20 -6.30
C GLU A 76 -13.18 5.06 -6.40
N TYR A 77 -12.43 6.14 -6.14
CA TYR A 77 -10.98 6.10 -6.08
C TYR A 77 -10.47 5.22 -4.92
N ARG A 78 -11.01 5.35 -3.70
CA ARG A 78 -10.64 4.52 -2.54
C ARG A 78 -10.99 3.06 -2.76
N SER A 79 -12.20 2.77 -3.23
CA SER A 79 -12.64 1.44 -3.63
C SER A 79 -11.71 0.82 -4.69
N SER A 80 -11.29 1.59 -5.70
CA SER A 80 -10.33 1.11 -6.72
C SER A 80 -8.93 0.77 -6.18
N LYS A 81 -8.59 1.21 -4.95
CA LYS A 81 -7.32 0.86 -4.26
C LYS A 81 -7.42 -0.43 -3.47
N LEU A 82 -8.63 -0.91 -3.21
CA LEU A 82 -8.85 -2.20 -2.61
C LEU A 82 -8.95 -3.28 -3.71
N PRO A 83 -8.53 -4.51 -3.40
CA PRO A 83 -8.73 -5.65 -4.28
C PRO A 83 -10.22 -5.99 -4.40
N ASP A 84 -10.62 -6.49 -5.58
CA ASP A 84 -11.92 -7.13 -5.77
C ASP A 84 -11.99 -8.42 -4.93
N GLU A 85 -13.09 -8.60 -4.22
CA GLU A 85 -13.31 -9.73 -3.30
C GLU A 85 -13.44 -11.06 -4.04
N ASP A 86 -14.19 -11.11 -5.14
CA ASP A 86 -14.35 -12.31 -5.97
C ASP A 86 -13.01 -12.71 -6.58
N ALA A 87 -12.16 -11.72 -6.91
CA ALA A 87 -10.81 -11.98 -7.37
C ALA A 87 -9.91 -12.58 -6.28
N ILE A 88 -10.07 -12.19 -5.01
CA ILE A 88 -9.36 -12.82 -3.88
C ILE A 88 -9.85 -14.26 -3.70
N PHE A 89 -11.15 -14.50 -3.69
CA PHE A 89 -11.71 -15.84 -3.54
C PHE A 89 -11.30 -16.77 -4.69
N ALA A 90 -11.23 -16.26 -5.93
CA ALA A 90 -10.69 -17.01 -7.05
C ALA A 90 -9.22 -17.42 -6.82
N LEU A 91 -8.37 -16.51 -6.31
CA LEU A 91 -6.98 -16.85 -5.97
C LEU A 91 -6.89 -17.87 -4.84
N ALA A 92 -7.77 -17.78 -3.84
CA ALA A 92 -7.85 -18.72 -2.74
C ALA A 92 -8.31 -20.11 -3.21
N ASP A 93 -9.31 -20.19 -4.09
CA ASP A 93 -9.76 -21.45 -4.71
C ASP A 93 -8.61 -22.11 -5.47
N ILE A 94 -7.90 -21.38 -6.32
CA ILE A 94 -6.76 -21.90 -7.08
C ILE A 94 -5.63 -22.33 -6.12
N PHE A 95 -5.32 -21.54 -5.08
CA PHE A 95 -4.31 -21.93 -4.09
C PHE A 95 -4.69 -23.21 -3.34
N SER A 96 -5.98 -23.45 -3.10
CA SER A 96 -6.47 -24.63 -2.39
C SER A 96 -6.26 -25.94 -3.16
N ARG A 97 -6.20 -25.88 -4.51
CA ARG A 97 -6.03 -27.03 -5.41
C ARG A 97 -4.81 -27.87 -5.10
N LYS A 98 -4.86 -29.14 -5.51
CA LYS A 98 -3.73 -30.07 -5.35
C LYS A 98 -2.54 -29.61 -6.19
N ASP A 99 -1.33 -29.84 -5.69
CA ASP A 99 -0.10 -29.43 -6.39
C ASP A 99 0.02 -30.04 -7.80
N SER A 100 -0.52 -31.24 -8.01
CA SER A 100 -0.56 -31.92 -9.31
C SER A 100 -1.45 -31.23 -10.36
N GLU A 101 -2.39 -30.39 -9.92
CA GLU A 101 -3.32 -29.66 -10.79
C GLU A 101 -2.78 -28.26 -11.15
N LEU A 102 -1.74 -27.80 -10.45
CA LEU A 102 -1.18 -26.46 -10.61
C LEU A 102 0.05 -26.48 -11.51
N SER A 103 0.10 -25.56 -12.48
CA SER A 103 1.34 -25.31 -13.20
C SER A 103 2.37 -24.60 -12.31
N ASN A 104 3.66 -24.70 -12.63
CA ASN A 104 4.71 -23.93 -11.93
C ASN A 104 4.39 -22.42 -11.87
N ARG A 105 3.75 -21.90 -12.93
CA ARG A 105 3.30 -20.51 -13.01
C ARG A 105 2.17 -20.21 -12.03
N ASP A 106 1.19 -21.10 -11.88
CA ASP A 106 0.08 -20.92 -10.94
C ASP A 106 0.56 -21.04 -9.49
N ILE A 107 1.47 -21.98 -9.22
CA ILE A 107 2.16 -22.11 -7.93
C ILE A 107 2.89 -20.81 -7.59
N PHE A 108 3.67 -20.27 -8.53
CA PHE A 108 4.38 -19.00 -8.35
C PHE A 108 3.42 -17.86 -7.98
N VAL A 109 2.37 -17.65 -8.77
CA VAL A 109 1.44 -16.53 -8.58
C VAL A 109 0.68 -16.65 -7.27
N THR A 110 0.05 -17.79 -7.01
CA THR A 110 -0.78 -17.97 -5.82
C THR A 110 0.05 -17.96 -4.55
N SER A 111 1.24 -18.58 -4.55
CA SER A 111 2.14 -18.56 -3.38
C SER A 111 2.68 -17.15 -3.11
N ALA A 112 3.04 -16.39 -4.15
CA ALA A 112 3.47 -15.00 -4.00
C ALA A 112 2.36 -14.12 -3.43
N VAL A 113 1.12 -14.28 -3.90
CA VAL A 113 -0.05 -13.55 -3.35
C VAL A 113 -0.31 -13.93 -1.89
N SER A 114 -0.26 -15.22 -1.54
CA SER A 114 -0.43 -15.68 -0.15
C SER A 114 0.58 -15.04 0.80
N LEU A 115 1.83 -14.86 0.36
CA LEU A 115 2.85 -14.14 1.14
C LEU A 115 2.54 -12.64 1.28
N LEU A 116 2.03 -11.99 0.24
CA LEU A 116 1.61 -10.57 0.29
C LEU A 116 0.34 -10.32 1.11
N LEU A 117 -0.51 -11.34 1.26
CA LEU A 117 -1.66 -11.33 2.16
C LEU A 117 -1.29 -11.66 3.60
N ALA A 118 -0.07 -12.17 3.85
CA ALA A 118 0.41 -12.48 5.19
C ALA A 118 1.29 -11.36 5.79
N ALA A 119 2.00 -10.61 4.94
CA ALA A 119 2.84 -9.49 5.35
C ALA A 119 2.64 -8.29 4.40
N PRO A 120 2.40 -7.07 4.93
CA PRO A 120 2.10 -5.89 4.12
C PRO A 120 3.35 -5.27 3.48
N GLU A 121 4.25 -6.06 2.90
CA GLU A 121 5.53 -5.59 2.35
C GLU A 121 5.45 -5.21 0.87
N ARG A 122 6.52 -4.59 0.32
CA ARG A 122 6.55 -4.28 -1.12
C ARG A 122 6.68 -5.58 -1.90
N ALA A 123 5.84 -5.77 -2.92
CA ALA A 123 5.89 -6.97 -3.74
C ALA A 123 7.21 -7.20 -4.49
N SER A 124 7.98 -6.14 -4.76
CA SER A 124 9.33 -6.29 -5.30
C SER A 124 10.29 -6.97 -4.33
N GLU A 125 10.07 -6.87 -3.03
CA GLU A 125 10.97 -7.41 -2.00
C GLU A 125 10.82 -8.94 -1.85
N LEU A 126 9.70 -9.53 -2.28
CA LEU A 126 9.47 -10.98 -2.29
C LEU A 126 10.61 -11.76 -2.95
N PHE A 127 11.11 -11.24 -4.07
CA PHE A 127 12.13 -11.92 -4.89
C PHE A 127 13.49 -12.02 -4.21
N PHE A 128 13.64 -11.43 -3.03
CA PHE A 128 14.84 -11.47 -2.19
C PHE A 128 14.61 -12.30 -0.92
N LEU A 129 13.57 -13.14 -0.86
CA LEU A 129 13.43 -14.12 0.20
C LEU A 129 14.40 -15.29 -0.02
N LYS A 130 15.05 -15.73 1.06
CA LYS A 130 15.85 -16.97 1.06
C LYS A 130 14.96 -18.20 1.20
N HIS A 131 15.41 -19.37 0.76
CA HIS A 131 14.65 -20.62 0.92
C HIS A 131 14.41 -20.98 2.39
N ASN A 132 15.29 -20.54 3.30
CA ASN A 132 15.19 -20.72 4.75
C ASN A 132 14.64 -19.45 5.45
N CYS A 133 13.72 -18.73 4.80
CA CYS A 133 13.18 -17.49 5.34
C CYS A 133 12.29 -17.67 6.58
N ILE A 134 11.79 -18.88 6.85
CA ILE A 134 10.97 -19.17 8.03
C ILE A 134 11.81 -18.98 9.31
N TYR A 135 11.26 -18.22 10.24
CA TYR A 135 11.76 -18.01 11.59
C TYR A 135 10.66 -18.46 12.56
N GLU A 136 11.02 -19.31 13.53
CA GLU A 136 10.11 -19.75 14.58
C GLU A 136 10.73 -19.37 15.92
N GLU A 137 9.91 -18.81 16.81
CA GLU A 137 10.31 -18.38 18.15
C GLU A 137 9.27 -18.88 19.16
N GLU A 138 9.76 -19.42 20.27
CA GLU A 138 8.95 -19.83 21.41
C GLU A 138 8.85 -18.65 22.37
N VAL A 139 7.65 -18.10 22.50
CA VAL A 139 7.41 -16.90 23.32
C VAL A 139 6.59 -17.31 24.54
N PRO A 140 6.98 -16.91 25.76
CA PRO A 140 6.16 -17.16 26.94
C PRO A 140 4.80 -16.48 26.76
N ARG A 141 3.72 -17.27 26.82
CA ARG A 141 2.36 -16.74 26.81
C ARG A 141 2.18 -15.97 28.10
N ARG A 142 2.14 -14.65 28.02
CA ARG A 142 1.70 -13.82 29.14
C ARG A 142 0.21 -14.10 29.36
N SER A 143 -0.12 -14.96 30.32
CA SER A 143 -1.48 -15.09 30.81
C SER A 143 -1.91 -13.71 31.32
N LYS A 144 -3.05 -13.24 30.86
CA LYS A 144 -3.65 -12.00 31.35
C LYS A 144 -4.77 -12.32 32.31
N SER A 145 -4.46 -13.15 33.30
CA SER A 145 -5.22 -13.15 34.54
C SER A 145 -4.68 -12.00 35.39
N SER A 146 -5.51 -10.97 35.56
CA SER A 146 -5.56 -10.15 36.77
C SER A 146 -4.21 -9.76 37.41
N LEU A 147 -3.72 -8.55 37.11
CA LEU A 147 -3.04 -7.70 38.09
C LEU A 147 -2.01 -8.37 39.03
N GLU A 148 -1.23 -9.32 38.54
CA GLU A 148 -0.03 -9.84 39.19
C GLU A 148 0.82 -10.52 38.11
N LEU A 149 2.09 -10.10 38.01
CA LEU A 149 3.08 -10.68 37.09
C LEU A 149 3.48 -12.06 37.60
N ALA A 150 2.61 -13.05 37.46
CA ALA A 150 2.98 -14.45 37.63
C ALA A 150 3.45 -14.99 36.28
N GLU A 151 4.74 -15.31 36.18
CA GLU A 151 5.28 -16.12 35.09
C GLU A 151 4.81 -17.56 35.28
N ASP A 152 3.62 -17.88 34.76
CA ASP A 152 3.23 -19.27 34.59
C ASP A 152 4.12 -19.87 33.49
N GLY A 153 5.25 -20.46 33.89
CA GLY A 153 6.26 -21.09 33.02
C GLY A 153 5.78 -22.32 32.25
N SER A 154 4.47 -22.48 32.02
CA SER A 154 3.85 -23.69 31.48
C SER A 154 3.13 -23.49 30.14
N ASN A 155 3.12 -22.28 29.56
CA ASN A 155 2.39 -22.04 28.32
C ASN A 155 3.26 -21.28 27.30
N ILE A 156 4.01 -22.03 26.49
CA ILE A 156 4.86 -21.50 25.43
C ILE A 156 4.03 -21.40 24.14
N GLU A 157 3.95 -20.22 23.53
CA GLU A 157 3.31 -20.02 22.23
C GLU A 157 4.37 -19.96 21.13
N LYS A 158 4.22 -20.80 20.09
CA LYS A 158 5.09 -20.77 18.91
C LYS A 158 4.63 -19.68 17.96
N VAL A 159 5.42 -18.62 17.84
CA VAL A 159 5.18 -17.55 16.88
C VAL A 159 6.05 -17.78 15.65
N LEU A 160 5.45 -17.61 14.46
CA LEU A 160 6.13 -17.74 13.18
C LEU A 160 6.33 -16.37 12.54
N GLY A 161 7.53 -16.14 12.02
CA GLY A 161 7.86 -14.98 11.20
C GLY A 161 8.61 -15.35 9.92
N ILE A 162 8.72 -14.38 9.02
CA ILE A 162 9.53 -14.47 7.80
C ILE A 162 10.67 -13.48 7.89
N ARG A 163 11.91 -13.92 7.69
CA ARG A 163 13.08 -13.05 7.51
C ARG A 163 12.95 -12.31 6.19
N TRP A 164 12.58 -11.03 6.25
CA TRP A 164 12.28 -10.20 5.09
C TRP A 164 13.33 -9.12 4.90
N TYR A 165 13.98 -9.09 3.73
CA TYR A 165 15.04 -8.12 3.44
C TYR A 165 14.44 -6.82 2.89
N ALA A 166 14.58 -5.73 3.65
CA ALA A 166 13.99 -4.45 3.29
C ALA A 166 14.80 -3.73 2.21
N GLN A 167 14.12 -3.10 1.26
CA GLN A 167 14.75 -2.38 0.15
C GLN A 167 15.53 -1.12 0.58
N LYS A 168 15.30 -0.60 1.79
CA LYS A 168 15.86 0.68 2.27
C LYS A 168 16.80 0.58 3.47
N ASN A 169 16.91 -0.59 4.10
CA ASN A 169 17.70 -0.78 5.32
C ASN A 169 18.83 -1.78 5.10
N TYR A 170 19.82 -1.76 5.99
CA TYR A 170 20.86 -2.78 6.07
C TYR A 170 20.30 -3.99 6.85
N GLY A 171 20.03 -5.11 6.18
CA GLY A 171 19.66 -6.39 6.82
C GLY A 171 18.21 -6.88 6.58
N TYR A 172 17.85 -7.94 7.31
CA TYR A 172 16.48 -8.48 7.34
C TYR A 172 15.75 -8.05 8.61
N ASP A 173 14.43 -7.90 8.50
CA ASP A 173 13.51 -7.72 9.62
C ASP A 173 12.63 -8.97 9.73
N ILE A 174 12.22 -9.33 10.95
CA ILE A 174 11.35 -10.50 11.18
C ILE A 174 9.90 -10.04 11.06
N LYS A 175 9.23 -10.52 10.01
CA LYS A 175 7.81 -10.25 9.77
C LYS A 175 6.98 -11.35 10.39
N TYR A 176 6.53 -11.11 11.61
CA TYR A 176 5.62 -12.02 12.30
C TYR A 176 4.29 -12.15 11.53
N ILE A 177 3.83 -13.39 11.41
CA ILE A 177 2.68 -13.78 10.60
C ILE A 177 1.48 -14.00 11.54
N PRO A 178 0.28 -13.46 11.21
CA PRO A 178 -0.93 -13.76 11.94
C PRO A 178 -1.15 -15.28 12.03
N SER A 179 -1.53 -15.78 13.21
CA SER A 179 -1.66 -17.23 13.47
C SER A 179 -2.56 -17.95 12.45
N VAL A 180 -3.65 -17.30 12.04
CA VAL A 180 -4.59 -17.79 11.01
C VAL A 180 -3.95 -17.97 9.62
N MET A 181 -2.89 -17.22 9.31
CA MET A 181 -2.18 -17.29 8.02
C MET A 181 -1.01 -18.28 8.02
N ILE A 182 -0.60 -18.79 9.18
CA ILE A 182 0.57 -19.69 9.31
C ILE A 182 0.48 -20.91 8.39
N PRO A 183 -0.64 -21.67 8.33
CA PRO A 183 -0.73 -22.84 7.45
C PRO A 183 -0.58 -22.46 5.97
N THR A 184 -1.19 -21.35 5.57
CA THR A 184 -1.13 -20.81 4.21
C THR A 184 0.29 -20.40 3.82
N VAL A 185 0.99 -19.69 4.72
CA VAL A 185 2.39 -19.28 4.51
C VAL A 185 3.31 -20.49 4.41
N LYS A 186 3.19 -21.47 5.32
CA LYS A 186 4.01 -22.68 5.27
C LYS A 186 3.85 -23.41 3.95
N ARG A 187 2.61 -23.64 3.50
CA ARG A 187 2.30 -24.27 2.21
C ARG A 187 2.83 -23.48 1.01
N ALA A 188 2.70 -22.15 1.04
CA ALA A 188 3.22 -21.29 -0.03
C ALA A 188 4.75 -21.38 -0.13
N ILE A 189 5.46 -21.33 1.01
CA ILE A 189 6.92 -21.44 1.05
C ILE A 189 7.38 -22.82 0.60
N GLU A 190 6.75 -23.90 1.07
CA GLU A 190 7.08 -25.28 0.68
C GLU A 190 6.96 -25.47 -0.85
N ARG A 191 5.85 -25.01 -1.43
CA ARG A 191 5.65 -25.03 -2.88
C ARG A 191 6.72 -24.26 -3.63
N LEU A 192 7.07 -23.06 -3.15
CA LEU A 192 8.12 -22.24 -3.74
C LEU A 192 9.49 -22.95 -3.63
N ILE A 193 9.83 -23.53 -2.47
CA ILE A 193 11.07 -24.28 -2.25
C ILE A 193 11.20 -25.41 -3.27
N LYS A 194 10.11 -26.16 -3.51
CA LYS A 194 10.05 -27.27 -4.46
C LYS A 194 10.29 -26.83 -5.89
N ILE A 195 9.63 -25.78 -6.37
CA ILE A 195 9.80 -25.32 -7.77
C ILE A 195 11.16 -24.67 -8.02
N SER A 196 11.80 -24.10 -6.99
CA SER A 196 13.12 -23.46 -7.12
C SER A 196 14.29 -24.37 -6.72
N GLU A 197 14.04 -25.64 -6.37
CA GLU A 197 15.08 -26.59 -5.97
C GLU A 197 16.17 -26.80 -7.04
N GLN A 198 15.76 -27.17 -8.26
CA GLN A 198 16.70 -27.41 -9.35
C GLN A 198 17.48 -26.15 -9.77
N PRO A 199 16.85 -24.96 -9.93
CA PRO A 199 17.59 -23.72 -10.16
C PRO A 199 18.60 -23.39 -9.06
N ARG A 200 18.23 -23.56 -7.78
CA ARG A 200 19.15 -23.34 -6.65
C ARG A 200 20.31 -24.33 -6.67
N HIS A 201 20.06 -25.58 -7.04
CA HIS A 201 21.10 -26.59 -7.17
C HIS A 201 22.07 -26.28 -8.32
N LEU A 202 21.57 -25.87 -9.49
CA LEU A 202 22.43 -25.42 -10.60
C LEU A 202 23.31 -24.24 -10.15
N ALA A 203 22.71 -23.26 -9.48
CA ALA A 203 23.44 -22.12 -8.95
C ALA A 203 24.53 -22.55 -7.97
N TYR A 204 24.22 -23.47 -7.04
CA TYR A 204 25.21 -24.01 -6.11
C TYR A 204 26.41 -24.66 -6.82
N LEU A 205 26.18 -25.45 -7.87
CA LEU A 205 27.26 -26.07 -8.65
C LEU A 205 28.14 -25.01 -9.34
N LEU A 206 27.53 -23.96 -9.89
CA LEU A 206 28.23 -22.86 -10.54
C LEU A 206 29.00 -21.96 -9.56
N GLU A 207 28.50 -21.85 -8.33
CA GLU A 207 29.11 -21.08 -7.24
C GLU A 207 30.30 -21.79 -6.59
N THR A 208 30.35 -23.12 -6.60
CA THR A 208 31.31 -23.93 -5.83
C THR A 208 32.36 -24.64 -6.67
N SER A 209 32.12 -24.80 -7.96
CA SER A 209 33.01 -25.53 -8.87
C SER A 209 33.22 -24.72 -10.13
N ASP A 210 34.42 -24.85 -10.73
CA ASP A 210 34.74 -24.30 -12.05
C ASP A 210 34.38 -25.26 -13.18
N LYS A 211 33.97 -26.50 -12.89
CA LYS A 211 33.59 -27.50 -13.89
C LYS A 211 32.20 -27.24 -14.48
N PHE A 212 31.91 -27.91 -15.60
CA PHE A 212 30.58 -27.89 -16.19
C PHE A 212 29.53 -28.45 -15.20
N PRO A 213 28.40 -27.74 -14.97
CA PRO A 213 27.39 -28.19 -14.01
C PRO A 213 26.56 -29.34 -14.60
N ARG A 214 26.94 -30.57 -14.28
CA ARG A 214 26.22 -31.77 -14.75
C ARG A 214 24.86 -31.89 -14.05
N HIS A 215 23.77 -31.67 -14.80
CA HIS A 215 22.40 -31.87 -14.33
C HIS A 215 21.77 -33.16 -14.90
N LYS A 216 20.51 -33.47 -14.54
CA LYS A 216 19.80 -34.70 -14.94
C LYS A 216 19.87 -35.06 -16.43
N PHE A 217 19.79 -34.06 -17.32
CA PHE A 217 19.83 -34.26 -18.78
C PHE A 217 21.23 -34.23 -19.40
N CYS A 218 22.29 -34.01 -18.60
CA CYS A 218 23.64 -33.91 -19.12
C CYS A 218 24.14 -35.29 -19.56
N PRO A 219 24.76 -35.43 -20.74
CA PRO A 219 25.34 -36.69 -21.19
C PRO A 219 26.43 -37.18 -20.23
N LYS A 220 26.48 -38.50 -20.01
CA LYS A 220 27.49 -39.18 -19.19
C LYS A 220 28.77 -39.47 -20.00
N VAL A 221 29.40 -38.41 -20.48
CA VAL A 221 30.63 -38.45 -21.28
C VAL A 221 31.75 -37.69 -20.57
N PRO A 222 33.04 -37.96 -20.84
CA PRO A 222 34.16 -37.17 -20.33
C PRO A 222 34.07 -35.68 -20.71
N ASP A 223 34.64 -34.79 -19.91
CA ASP A 223 34.51 -33.33 -20.09
C ASP A 223 35.13 -32.84 -21.41
N ASP A 224 36.19 -33.50 -21.89
CA ASP A 224 36.94 -33.17 -23.11
C ASP A 224 36.40 -33.87 -24.37
N GLN A 225 35.41 -34.76 -24.23
CA GLN A 225 34.86 -35.47 -25.38
C GLN A 225 34.02 -34.53 -26.25
N LEU A 226 34.32 -34.50 -27.55
CA LEU A 226 33.50 -33.78 -28.53
C LEU A 226 32.09 -34.39 -28.61
N LEU A 227 31.07 -33.53 -28.58
CA LEU A 227 29.68 -33.90 -28.42
C LEU A 227 28.92 -33.88 -29.74
N LYS A 228 27.97 -34.80 -29.92
CA LYS A 228 26.94 -34.68 -30.96
C LYS A 228 26.02 -33.51 -30.65
N ARG A 229 25.41 -32.89 -31.65
CA ARG A 229 24.48 -31.77 -31.46
C ARG A 229 23.33 -32.08 -30.50
N SER A 230 22.79 -33.30 -30.52
CA SER A 230 21.76 -33.72 -29.57
C SER A 230 22.28 -33.73 -28.12
N GLU A 231 23.52 -34.16 -27.92
CA GLU A 231 24.16 -34.18 -26.60
C GLU A 231 24.47 -32.77 -26.11
N VAL A 232 24.86 -31.86 -27.01
CA VAL A 232 25.03 -30.42 -26.72
C VAL A 232 23.71 -29.79 -26.27
N LEU A 233 22.62 -30.05 -26.99
CA LEU A 233 21.29 -29.57 -26.62
C LEU A 233 20.89 -30.09 -25.23
N SER A 234 21.03 -31.39 -24.99
CA SER A 234 20.73 -31.99 -23.68
C SER A 234 21.63 -31.45 -22.57
N ALA A 235 22.93 -31.28 -22.81
CA ALA A 235 23.89 -30.70 -21.85
C ALA A 235 23.51 -29.27 -21.47
N MET A 236 23.04 -28.46 -22.43
CA MET A 236 22.57 -27.09 -22.21
C MET A 236 21.12 -27.03 -21.70
N GLY A 237 20.55 -28.15 -21.25
CA GLY A 237 19.23 -28.17 -20.62
C GLY A 237 18.06 -27.94 -21.60
N PHE A 238 18.25 -28.22 -22.89
CA PHE A 238 17.18 -28.27 -23.88
C PHE A 238 16.60 -29.69 -23.92
N ASP A 239 15.39 -29.86 -23.37
CA ASP A 239 14.71 -31.16 -23.34
C ASP A 239 14.06 -31.46 -24.70
N VAL A 240 14.73 -32.32 -25.46
CA VAL A 240 14.30 -32.77 -26.78
C VAL A 240 13.04 -33.63 -26.71
N SER A 241 12.78 -34.31 -25.57
CA SER A 241 11.66 -35.25 -25.45
C SER A 241 10.28 -34.59 -25.45
N LEU A 242 10.23 -33.27 -25.27
CA LEU A 242 8.99 -32.48 -25.21
C LEU A 242 8.47 -32.04 -26.58
N TYR A 243 9.11 -32.44 -27.68
CA TYR A 243 8.67 -32.14 -29.04
C TYR A 243 8.08 -33.37 -29.73
N ASP A 244 6.79 -33.28 -30.08
CA ASP A 244 6.09 -34.34 -30.83
C ASP A 244 6.49 -34.41 -32.31
N GLU A 245 6.94 -33.28 -32.88
CA GLU A 245 7.32 -33.15 -34.28
C GLU A 245 8.83 -32.92 -34.45
N THR A 246 9.49 -33.83 -35.16
CA THR A 246 10.93 -33.79 -35.43
C THR A 246 11.38 -32.53 -36.19
N SER A 247 10.49 -31.93 -36.99
CA SER A 247 10.78 -30.69 -37.73
C SER A 247 10.81 -29.47 -36.81
N LYS A 248 9.85 -29.35 -35.88
CA LYS A 248 9.79 -28.29 -34.87
C LYS A 248 10.94 -28.41 -33.88
N GLU A 249 11.27 -29.63 -33.48
CA GLU A 249 12.44 -29.94 -32.65
C GLU A 249 13.73 -29.42 -33.31
N LYS A 250 14.00 -29.84 -34.55
CA LYS A 250 15.21 -29.42 -35.30
C LYS A 250 15.32 -27.91 -35.46
N ASN A 251 14.22 -27.22 -35.78
CA ASN A 251 14.23 -25.77 -35.95
C ASN A 251 14.41 -25.04 -34.61
N SER A 252 13.75 -25.51 -33.55
CA SER A 252 13.87 -24.93 -32.21
C SER A 252 15.27 -25.14 -31.63
N GLY A 253 15.83 -26.35 -31.77
CA GLY A 253 17.20 -26.67 -31.36
C GLY A 253 18.24 -25.85 -32.10
N LYS A 254 18.11 -25.68 -33.43
CA LYS A 254 19.00 -24.78 -34.19
C LYS A 254 18.93 -23.34 -33.69
N SER A 255 17.72 -22.81 -33.51
CA SER A 255 17.51 -21.45 -32.98
C SER A 255 18.10 -21.29 -31.58
N PHE A 256 17.96 -22.31 -30.72
CA PHE A 256 18.53 -22.35 -29.39
C PHE A 256 20.06 -22.24 -29.40
N LEU A 257 20.74 -22.99 -30.27
CA LEU A 257 22.20 -22.98 -30.43
C LEU A 257 22.69 -21.65 -31.00
N ILE A 258 22.04 -21.13 -32.06
CA ILE A 258 22.40 -19.85 -32.69
C ILE A 258 22.30 -18.70 -31.69
N THR A 259 21.22 -18.64 -30.91
CA THR A 259 21.00 -17.60 -29.88
C THR A 259 22.08 -17.61 -28.79
N ARG A 260 22.77 -18.75 -28.63
CA ARG A 260 23.83 -18.98 -27.64
C ARG A 260 25.22 -18.96 -28.26
N GLU A 261 25.32 -18.69 -29.55
CA GLU A 261 26.59 -18.69 -30.30
C GLU A 261 27.32 -20.04 -30.21
N ILE A 262 26.55 -21.14 -30.09
CA ILE A 262 27.08 -22.50 -30.05
C ILE A 262 27.12 -23.07 -31.48
N PRO A 263 28.25 -23.67 -31.92
CA PRO A 263 28.35 -24.34 -33.22
C PRO A 263 27.23 -25.37 -33.44
N ILE A 264 26.66 -25.37 -34.65
CA ILE A 264 25.55 -26.28 -35.02
C ILE A 264 26.06 -27.65 -35.47
N SER A 265 27.32 -27.72 -35.91
CA SER A 265 27.96 -28.93 -36.41
C SER A 265 28.14 -29.97 -35.31
N ASP A 266 27.99 -31.25 -35.66
CA ASP A 266 28.30 -32.35 -34.76
C ASP A 266 29.80 -32.39 -34.44
N TYR A 267 30.14 -32.79 -33.22
CA TYR A 267 31.52 -32.93 -32.72
C TYR A 267 32.36 -31.65 -32.80
N ALA A 268 31.72 -30.49 -32.67
CA ALA A 268 32.40 -29.19 -32.71
C ALA A 268 32.81 -28.66 -31.32
N VAL A 269 32.15 -29.11 -30.25
CA VAL A 269 32.34 -28.61 -28.88
C VAL A 269 32.30 -29.74 -27.87
N CYS A 270 33.02 -29.59 -26.75
CA CYS A 270 32.97 -30.47 -25.58
C CYS A 270 32.29 -29.79 -24.37
N LEU A 271 32.18 -30.47 -23.23
CA LEU A 271 31.57 -29.89 -22.02
C LEU A 271 32.41 -28.73 -21.46
N ASN A 272 33.74 -28.79 -21.59
CA ASN A 272 34.62 -27.70 -21.19
C ASN A 272 34.39 -26.42 -22.01
N ASP A 273 34.17 -26.54 -23.33
CA ASP A 273 33.82 -25.40 -24.17
C ASP A 273 32.45 -24.81 -23.78
N LEU A 274 31.46 -25.69 -23.56
CA LEU A 274 30.11 -25.28 -23.15
C LEU A 274 30.12 -24.59 -21.78
N ASN A 275 31.02 -24.98 -20.88
CA ASN A 275 31.18 -24.34 -19.58
C ASN A 275 31.60 -22.87 -19.71
N ILE A 276 32.52 -22.56 -20.63
CA ILE A 276 32.95 -21.19 -20.93
C ILE A 276 31.75 -20.38 -21.44
N ILE A 277 31.01 -20.92 -22.41
CA ILE A 277 29.83 -20.27 -23.00
C ILE A 277 28.75 -20.02 -21.94
N LEU A 278 28.46 -21.03 -21.10
CA LEU A 278 27.47 -20.93 -20.03
C LEU A 278 27.86 -19.86 -19.01
N ARG A 279 29.13 -19.83 -18.57
CA ARG A 279 29.63 -18.86 -17.58
C ARG A 279 29.61 -17.43 -18.10
N ASN A 280 29.94 -17.22 -19.37
CA ASN A 280 29.87 -15.91 -20.02
C ASN A 280 28.44 -15.35 -20.13
N ARG A 281 27.43 -16.22 -20.02
CA ARG A 281 26.00 -15.85 -20.09
C ARG A 281 25.32 -15.77 -18.73
N LEU A 282 26.07 -15.92 -17.64
CA LEU A 282 25.49 -15.82 -16.30
C LEU A 282 24.90 -14.42 -16.05
N PRO A 283 23.88 -14.33 -15.18
CA PRO A 283 23.30 -13.05 -14.81
C PRO A 283 24.34 -12.06 -14.30
N GLN A 284 24.21 -10.79 -14.68
CA GLN A 284 25.10 -9.74 -14.20
C GLN A 284 25.08 -9.67 -12.67
N GLY A 285 26.26 -9.71 -12.05
CA GLY A 285 26.42 -9.69 -10.59
C GLY A 285 26.40 -11.07 -9.93
N PHE A 286 26.40 -12.16 -10.70
CA PHE A 286 26.62 -13.52 -10.18
C PHE A 286 27.88 -13.57 -9.29
N PRO A 287 27.86 -14.25 -8.12
CA PRO A 287 26.89 -15.24 -7.65
C PRO A 287 25.63 -14.69 -6.97
N TYR A 288 25.44 -13.37 -6.95
CA TYR A 288 24.31 -12.74 -6.25
C TYR A 288 23.17 -12.39 -7.20
N ILE A 289 21.94 -12.46 -6.70
CA ILE A 289 20.76 -11.98 -7.45
C ILE A 289 20.83 -10.46 -7.62
N PRO A 290 20.43 -9.92 -8.79
CA PRO A 290 20.53 -8.49 -9.05
C PRO A 290 19.56 -7.69 -8.16
N PHE A 291 20.09 -7.10 -7.08
CA PHE A 291 19.33 -6.26 -6.17
C PHE A 291 19.60 -4.78 -6.45
N ARG A 292 18.68 -4.11 -7.16
CA ARG A 292 18.85 -2.69 -7.56
C ARG A 292 18.79 -1.71 -6.40
N THR A 293 18.21 -2.11 -5.26
CA THR A 293 17.89 -1.17 -4.19
C THR A 293 17.87 -1.93 -2.88
N GLY A 294 18.81 -1.61 -2.00
CA GLY A 294 19.00 -2.26 -0.71
C GLY A 294 20.47 -2.21 -0.40
N ASN A 295 20.83 -1.36 0.55
CA ASN A 295 22.20 -0.99 0.81
C ASN A 295 22.99 -2.22 1.28
N GLY A 296 23.71 -2.87 0.36
CA GLY A 296 24.64 -3.97 0.65
C GLY A 296 24.01 -5.35 0.92
N VAL A 297 22.70 -5.55 0.75
CA VAL A 297 22.12 -6.91 0.89
C VAL A 297 22.49 -7.75 -0.31
N GLN A 298 23.12 -8.90 -0.05
CA GLN A 298 23.56 -9.86 -1.06
C GLN A 298 22.96 -11.22 -0.76
N ILE A 299 22.26 -11.79 -1.74
CA ILE A 299 21.66 -13.12 -1.65
C ILE A 299 22.16 -13.93 -2.83
N LYS A 300 22.75 -15.09 -2.54
CA LYS A 300 23.25 -15.99 -3.57
C LYS A 300 22.10 -16.61 -4.34
N TRP A 301 22.31 -16.93 -5.61
CA TRP A 301 21.31 -17.63 -6.42
C TRP A 301 20.94 -18.99 -5.81
N SER A 302 21.90 -19.69 -5.21
CA SER A 302 21.67 -20.95 -4.48
C SER A 302 20.77 -20.82 -3.24
N GLU A 303 20.66 -19.63 -2.66
CA GLU A 303 19.86 -19.36 -1.47
C GLU A 303 18.46 -18.80 -1.79
N ALA A 304 18.24 -18.30 -3.00
CA ALA A 304 17.05 -17.52 -3.35
C ALA A 304 15.79 -18.40 -3.53
N LEU A 305 14.71 -18.07 -2.80
CA LEU A 305 13.42 -18.78 -2.83
C LEU A 305 12.73 -18.71 -4.19
N PHE A 306 12.97 -17.63 -4.94
CA PHE A 306 12.38 -17.41 -6.26
C PHE A 306 13.34 -17.73 -7.42
N ALA A 307 14.49 -18.36 -7.16
CA ALA A 307 15.39 -18.81 -8.23
C ALA A 307 14.63 -19.71 -9.20
N SER A 308 14.69 -19.41 -10.49
CA SER A 308 13.94 -20.10 -11.54
C SER A 308 14.84 -20.37 -12.74
N PHE A 309 14.41 -21.22 -13.65
CA PHE A 309 15.03 -21.39 -14.95
C PHE A 309 14.40 -20.46 -15.99
N HIS A 310 15.15 -20.16 -17.05
CA HIS A 310 14.60 -19.44 -18.18
C HIS A 310 13.42 -20.22 -18.79
N ASN A 311 12.33 -19.52 -19.11
CA ASN A 311 11.04 -20.08 -19.56
C ASN A 311 10.31 -21.03 -18.59
N GLN A 312 10.71 -21.16 -17.31
CA GLN A 312 10.05 -22.07 -16.36
C GLN A 312 8.54 -21.81 -16.17
N PHE A 313 8.11 -20.56 -16.34
CA PHE A 313 6.70 -20.15 -16.25
C PHE A 313 6.05 -19.89 -17.62
N HIS A 314 6.71 -20.24 -18.71
CA HIS A 314 6.18 -20.02 -20.05
C HIS A 314 5.26 -21.18 -20.45
N SER A 315 4.10 -20.88 -21.06
CA SER A 315 3.14 -21.93 -21.44
C SER A 315 3.56 -22.72 -22.69
N ASN A 316 4.18 -22.03 -23.66
CA ASN A 316 4.46 -22.61 -24.98
C ASN A 316 5.95 -22.89 -25.24
N LYS A 317 6.84 -22.49 -24.33
CA LYS A 317 8.30 -22.63 -24.52
C LYS A 317 8.79 -23.59 -23.46
N ILE A 318 9.73 -24.45 -23.84
CA ILE A 318 10.35 -25.37 -22.90
C ILE A 318 11.21 -24.60 -21.89
N THR A 319 11.30 -25.17 -20.69
CA THR A 319 12.22 -24.70 -19.65
C THR A 319 13.65 -25.00 -20.06
N ILE A 320 14.56 -24.05 -19.82
CA ILE A 320 15.98 -24.19 -20.16
C ILE A 320 16.77 -24.42 -18.88
N PHE A 321 17.15 -25.66 -18.63
CA PHE A 321 17.74 -26.11 -17.35
C PHE A 321 19.18 -25.64 -17.10
N SER A 322 19.78 -24.90 -18.03
CA SER A 322 21.13 -24.32 -17.90
C SER A 322 21.15 -22.82 -17.62
N GLU A 323 20.00 -22.14 -17.72
CA GLU A 323 19.93 -20.69 -17.63
C GLU A 323 19.12 -20.25 -16.41
N LEU A 324 19.80 -19.57 -15.49
CA LEU A 324 19.17 -18.98 -14.31
C LEU A 324 18.35 -17.74 -14.67
N TRP A 325 17.19 -17.63 -14.04
CA TRP A 325 16.26 -16.51 -14.20
C TRP A 325 15.52 -16.26 -12.89
N ILE A 326 15.13 -15.02 -12.64
CA ILE A 326 14.32 -14.66 -11.47
C ILE A 326 13.09 -13.87 -11.93
N PRO A 327 11.88 -14.20 -11.44
CA PRO A 327 10.70 -13.42 -11.72
C PRO A 327 10.83 -12.00 -11.15
N THR A 328 10.09 -11.09 -11.75
CA THR A 328 9.99 -9.70 -11.32
C THR A 328 8.55 -9.35 -10.96
N ILE A 329 8.35 -8.18 -10.32
CA ILE A 329 7.01 -7.66 -10.02
C ILE A 329 6.13 -7.53 -11.27
N ASN A 330 6.74 -7.28 -12.44
CA ASN A 330 6.02 -7.21 -13.70
C ASN A 330 5.46 -8.57 -14.11
N ASN A 331 6.22 -9.66 -13.90
CA ASN A 331 5.74 -11.01 -14.19
C ASN A 331 4.51 -11.36 -13.32
N LEU A 332 4.55 -11.00 -12.03
CA LEU A 332 3.42 -11.21 -11.13
C LEU A 332 2.20 -10.35 -11.54
N ASN A 333 2.39 -9.06 -11.84
CA ASN A 333 1.30 -8.19 -12.27
C ASN A 333 0.70 -8.60 -13.64
N GLU A 334 1.51 -9.15 -14.55
CA GLU A 334 1.05 -9.71 -15.84
C GLU A 334 0.13 -10.94 -15.64
N ASP A 335 0.29 -11.66 -14.54
CA ASP A 335 -0.57 -12.79 -14.20
C ASP A 335 -1.83 -12.40 -13.44
N LEU A 336 -1.80 -11.29 -12.70
CA LEU A 336 -2.93 -10.77 -11.93
C LEU A 336 -3.89 -9.90 -12.75
N SER A 337 -3.61 -9.67 -14.03
CA SER A 337 -4.45 -8.83 -14.89
C SER A 337 -4.41 -9.29 -16.34
N PRO A 338 -5.49 -9.15 -17.12
CA PRO A 338 -5.48 -9.48 -18.55
C PRO A 338 -4.41 -8.67 -19.30
N THR A 339 -3.70 -9.34 -20.21
CA THR A 339 -2.56 -8.72 -20.92
C THR A 339 -3.02 -7.57 -21.81
N ARG A 340 -2.47 -6.38 -21.56
CA ARG A 340 -2.67 -5.18 -22.40
C ARG A 340 -1.49 -4.88 -23.33
N ARG A 341 -0.51 -5.78 -23.39
CA ARG A 341 0.68 -5.60 -24.24
C ARG A 341 0.39 -6.01 -25.67
N ASN A 342 0.87 -5.22 -26.60
CA ASN A 342 0.88 -5.57 -28.00
C ASN A 342 2.06 -6.48 -28.34
N LEU A 343 1.87 -7.34 -29.34
CA LEU A 343 2.95 -8.09 -29.98
C LEU A 343 3.99 -7.11 -30.52
N LYS A 344 5.27 -7.45 -30.37
CA LYS A 344 6.39 -6.60 -30.79
C LYS A 344 6.23 -6.23 -32.27
N GLY A 345 6.09 -4.93 -32.56
CA GLY A 345 5.93 -4.40 -33.92
C GLY A 345 4.53 -4.55 -34.54
N LYS A 346 3.53 -5.05 -33.80
CA LYS A 346 2.13 -5.19 -34.27
C LYS A 346 1.17 -4.48 -33.30
N ARG A 347 -0.01 -4.07 -33.77
CA ARG A 347 -1.07 -3.48 -32.91
C ARG A 347 -1.97 -4.53 -32.23
N GLN A 348 -1.70 -5.82 -32.44
CA GLN A 348 -2.47 -6.92 -31.87
C GLN A 348 -1.96 -7.26 -30.46
N LEU A 349 -2.88 -7.53 -29.52
CA LEU A 349 -2.55 -7.91 -28.15
C LEU A 349 -1.84 -9.28 -28.09
N CYS A 350 -0.92 -9.42 -27.13
CA CYS A 350 -0.31 -10.68 -26.78
C CYS A 350 -1.36 -11.63 -26.20
N ASN A 351 -1.41 -12.87 -26.69
CA ASN A 351 -2.32 -13.90 -26.21
C ASN A 351 -1.84 -14.56 -24.91
N MET A 352 -1.51 -13.75 -23.90
CA MET A 352 -1.13 -14.24 -22.56
C MET A 352 -2.34 -14.09 -21.63
N LYS A 353 -2.87 -15.24 -21.18
CA LYS A 353 -3.98 -15.32 -20.24
C LYS A 353 -3.53 -15.03 -18.81
N SER A 354 -4.30 -14.23 -18.08
CA SER A 354 -4.13 -14.06 -16.62
C SER A 354 -4.46 -15.35 -15.88
N ILE A 355 -4.11 -15.44 -14.60
CA ILE A 355 -4.45 -16.61 -13.78
C ILE A 355 -5.97 -16.84 -13.71
N PHE A 356 -6.76 -15.77 -13.61
CA PHE A 356 -8.22 -15.83 -13.62
C PHE A 356 -8.78 -16.42 -14.91
N GLN A 357 -8.23 -16.00 -16.05
CA GLN A 357 -8.64 -16.51 -17.36
C GLN A 357 -8.20 -17.96 -17.60
N ARG A 358 -7.07 -18.38 -17.03
CA ARG A 358 -6.61 -19.78 -17.13
C ARG A 358 -7.54 -20.74 -16.39
N TRP A 359 -8.11 -20.29 -15.28
CA TRP A 359 -8.97 -21.08 -14.39
C TRP A 359 -10.46 -20.81 -14.55
N GLY A 360 -10.88 -20.02 -15.55
CA GLY A 360 -12.29 -19.82 -15.88
C GLY A 360 -13.06 -18.85 -14.96
N HIS A 361 -12.38 -18.10 -14.10
CA HIS A 361 -13.00 -17.10 -13.22
C HIS A 361 -13.34 -15.78 -13.93
N GLY A 362 -13.00 -15.62 -15.21
CA GLY A 362 -13.30 -14.43 -15.99
C GLY A 362 -12.14 -13.42 -16.08
N ASN A 363 -12.48 -12.15 -16.24
CA ASN A 363 -11.54 -11.07 -16.57
C ASN A 363 -11.19 -10.17 -15.39
N TYR A 364 -11.03 -10.74 -14.19
CA TYR A 364 -10.58 -9.99 -13.02
C TYR A 364 -9.19 -9.37 -13.22
N SER A 365 -8.99 -8.21 -12.63
CA SER A 365 -7.75 -7.43 -12.72
C SER A 365 -7.37 -6.88 -11.35
N MET A 366 -6.17 -7.25 -10.91
CA MET A 366 -5.61 -6.81 -9.65
C MET A 366 -4.15 -6.37 -9.85
N THR A 367 -3.69 -5.55 -8.91
CA THR A 367 -2.32 -5.10 -8.78
C THR A 367 -1.76 -5.57 -7.45
N THR A 368 -0.46 -5.89 -7.44
CA THR A 368 0.26 -6.26 -6.21
C THR A 368 0.16 -5.22 -5.08
N HIS A 369 -0.08 -3.95 -5.38
CA HIS A 369 -0.23 -2.89 -4.37
C HIS A 369 -1.56 -2.96 -3.62
N GLN A 370 -2.62 -3.51 -4.22
CA GLN A 370 -3.94 -3.63 -3.60
C GLN A 370 -3.91 -4.53 -2.36
N PHE A 371 -3.11 -5.61 -2.35
CA PHE A 371 -2.98 -6.47 -1.17
C PHE A 371 -2.43 -5.72 0.05
N ARG A 372 -1.43 -4.86 -0.17
CA ARG A 372 -0.90 -4.00 0.90
C ARG A 372 -1.93 -2.98 1.36
N HIS A 373 -2.74 -2.41 0.47
CA HIS A 373 -3.85 -1.53 0.85
C HIS A 373 -4.88 -2.27 1.70
N LEU A 374 -5.27 -3.48 1.30
CA LEU A 374 -6.20 -4.33 2.05
C LEU A 374 -5.69 -4.58 3.47
N LEU A 375 -4.47 -5.07 3.64
CA LEU A 375 -3.92 -5.37 4.97
C LEU A 375 -3.79 -4.15 5.88
N ASN A 376 -3.38 -3.00 5.33
CA ASN A 376 -3.34 -1.76 6.10
C ASN A 376 -4.74 -1.28 6.46
N THR A 377 -5.72 -1.45 5.58
CA THR A 377 -7.12 -1.09 5.85
C THR A 377 -7.67 -1.99 6.95
N ILE A 378 -7.50 -3.31 6.86
CA ILE A 378 -7.88 -4.26 7.91
C ILE A 378 -7.24 -3.87 9.25
N ALA A 379 -5.93 -3.59 9.28
CA ALA A 379 -5.26 -3.20 10.51
C ALA A 379 -5.78 -1.88 11.09
N ASN A 380 -6.04 -0.88 10.25
CA ASN A 380 -6.62 0.41 10.67
C ASN A 380 -8.06 0.25 11.19
N THR A 381 -8.91 -0.50 10.47
CA THR A 381 -10.30 -0.77 10.88
C THR A 381 -10.34 -1.51 12.22
N ASN A 382 -9.35 -2.36 12.49
CA ASN A 382 -9.22 -3.12 13.73
C ASN A 382 -8.35 -2.41 14.79
N GLY A 383 -8.10 -1.10 14.67
CA GLY A 383 -7.51 -0.28 15.73
C GLY A 383 -6.01 -0.48 15.99
N MET A 384 -5.25 -1.02 15.03
CA MET A 384 -3.79 -1.11 15.18
C MET A 384 -3.15 0.28 15.27
N ASP A 385 -2.34 0.51 16.30
CA ASP A 385 -1.61 1.77 16.48
C ASP A 385 -0.79 2.15 15.24
N SER A 386 -0.74 3.44 14.93
CA SER A 386 -0.11 3.99 13.73
C SER A 386 1.41 3.73 13.67
N LEU A 387 2.10 3.72 14.82
CA LEU A 387 3.52 3.39 14.91
C LEU A 387 3.72 1.88 14.73
N LEU A 388 2.88 1.05 15.36
CA LEU A 388 2.91 -0.40 15.18
C LEU A 388 2.62 -0.80 13.74
N LEU A 389 1.65 -0.16 13.07
CA LEU A 389 1.32 -0.38 11.67
C LEU A 389 2.46 0.05 10.74
N ALA A 390 3.10 1.19 11.04
CA ALA A 390 4.27 1.65 10.30
C ALA A 390 5.43 0.66 10.42
N LYS A 391 5.67 0.13 11.62
CA LYS A 391 6.66 -0.91 11.90
C LYS A 391 6.33 -2.22 11.15
N TRP A 392 5.10 -2.72 11.27
CA TRP A 392 4.64 -3.94 10.60
C TRP A 392 4.76 -3.83 9.07
N SER A 393 4.48 -2.64 8.52
CA SER A 393 4.58 -2.32 7.09
C SER A 393 5.97 -1.86 6.59
N GLY A 394 7.02 -1.91 7.43
CA GLY A 394 8.39 -1.55 7.04
C GLY A 394 8.56 -0.09 6.61
N ARG A 395 7.82 0.84 7.22
CA ARG A 395 7.80 2.28 6.86
C ARG A 395 8.70 3.09 7.77
N ALA A 396 9.47 4.00 7.17
CA ALA A 396 10.31 4.95 7.92
C ALA A 396 9.54 6.18 8.45
N ASP A 397 8.36 6.50 7.90
CA ASP A 397 7.55 7.66 8.30
C ASP A 397 6.08 7.25 8.42
N MET A 398 5.47 7.52 9.57
CA MET A 398 4.05 7.25 9.87
C MET A 398 3.11 7.99 8.92
N LYS A 399 3.51 9.14 8.37
CA LYS A 399 2.69 9.89 7.39
C LYS A 399 2.38 9.09 6.14
N GLN A 400 3.17 8.05 5.84
CA GLN A 400 2.89 7.15 4.73
C GLN A 400 1.62 6.32 4.97
N ASN A 401 1.20 6.09 6.22
CA ASN A 401 0.00 5.30 6.56
C ASN A 401 -1.29 5.87 5.97
N ARG A 402 -1.39 7.21 5.92
CA ARG A 402 -2.56 7.94 5.41
C ARG A 402 -2.98 7.56 3.99
N VAL A 403 -2.03 7.15 3.14
CA VAL A 403 -2.32 6.73 1.74
C VAL A 403 -3.04 5.38 1.67
N TYR A 404 -3.08 4.64 2.79
CA TYR A 404 -3.58 3.27 2.89
C TYR A 404 -4.72 3.13 3.90
N ASP A 405 -5.17 4.22 4.50
CA ASP A 405 -6.37 4.25 5.34
C ASP A 405 -7.58 4.55 4.44
N HIS A 406 -8.42 3.54 4.24
CA HIS A 406 -9.63 3.62 3.43
C HIS A 406 -10.89 3.36 4.24
N THR A 407 -10.86 3.47 5.59
CA THR A 407 -12.05 3.24 6.45
C THR A 407 -13.18 4.18 6.07
N THR A 408 -14.41 3.66 5.93
CA THR A 408 -15.58 4.49 5.63
C THR A 408 -16.09 5.22 6.89
N VAL A 409 -16.87 6.28 6.70
CA VAL A 409 -17.52 7.00 7.81
C VAL A 409 -18.60 6.13 8.46
N GLU A 410 -19.25 5.28 7.68
CA GLU A 410 -20.26 4.34 8.13
C GLU A 410 -19.65 3.28 9.06
N ASP A 411 -18.51 2.69 8.70
CA ASP A 411 -17.78 1.73 9.55
C ASP A 411 -17.38 2.34 10.90
N ARG A 412 -16.95 3.61 10.88
CA ARG A 412 -16.62 4.36 12.11
C ARG A 412 -17.86 4.59 13.00
N ASN A 413 -19.01 4.85 12.40
CA ASN A 413 -20.27 5.05 13.12
C ASN A 413 -20.85 3.73 13.63
N TYR A 414 -20.73 2.63 12.88
CA TYR A 414 -21.15 1.30 13.31
C TYR A 414 -20.37 0.81 14.53
N GLY A 415 -19.05 1.05 14.56
CA GLY A 415 -18.22 0.74 15.73
C GLY A 415 -18.69 1.46 16.99
N LEU A 416 -19.21 2.70 16.88
CA LEU A 416 -19.77 3.45 18.00
C LEU A 416 -21.11 2.88 18.48
N ILE A 417 -21.98 2.44 17.57
CA ILE A 417 -23.29 1.87 17.89
C ILE A 417 -23.15 0.51 18.61
N GLU A 418 -22.16 -0.30 18.22
CA GLU A 418 -21.90 -1.60 18.84
C GLU A 418 -21.32 -1.49 20.26
N MET A 419 -20.57 -0.42 20.54
CA MET A 419 -20.14 -0.08 21.90
C MET A 419 -21.35 0.22 22.80
N GLN A 420 -22.29 1.05 22.34
CA GLN A 420 -23.51 1.40 23.06
C GLN A 420 -24.42 0.20 23.37
N LYS A 421 -24.52 -0.78 22.47
CA LYS A 421 -25.36 -1.98 22.69
C LYS A 421 -24.82 -2.89 23.80
N ASN A 422 -23.52 -2.88 24.03
CA ASN A 422 -22.87 -3.67 25.09
C ASN A 422 -22.90 -2.96 26.46
N GLU A 423 -23.46 -1.75 26.56
CA GLU A 423 -23.50 -0.89 27.77
C GLU A 423 -24.73 -1.08 28.67
N VAL A 424 -25.68 -1.98 28.35
CA VAL A 424 -26.88 -2.19 29.18
C VAL A 424 -26.62 -3.17 30.34
N GLY A 425 -25.81 -2.73 31.29
CA GLY A 425 -25.69 -3.32 32.62
C GLY A 425 -25.56 -2.21 33.66
N SER A 426 -26.67 -1.77 34.27
CA SER A 426 -26.62 -0.74 35.30
C SER A 426 -26.01 -1.31 36.57
N VAL A 427 -24.92 -0.72 37.04
CA VAL A 427 -24.46 -0.90 38.42
C VAL A 427 -24.90 0.33 39.18
N ASP A 428 -25.84 0.15 40.12
CA ASP A 428 -26.22 1.17 41.08
C ASP A 428 -25.04 1.41 42.03
N ALA A 429 -24.43 2.59 41.95
CA ALA A 429 -23.48 3.06 42.94
C ALA A 429 -23.77 4.54 43.23
N ASP A 430 -24.16 4.77 44.48
CA ASP A 430 -24.62 6.03 45.08
C ASP A 430 -23.46 7.03 45.27
N SER A 431 -22.83 7.45 44.17
CA SER A 431 -21.78 8.47 44.17
C SER A 431 -21.91 9.38 42.95
N THR A 432 -21.46 10.64 43.09
CA THR A 432 -21.60 11.71 42.09
C THR A 432 -20.86 11.47 40.76
N PHE A 433 -20.25 10.29 40.60
CA PHE A 433 -19.60 9.79 39.40
C PHE A 433 -20.13 8.38 39.11
N THR A 434 -20.87 8.23 38.01
CA THR A 434 -21.24 6.91 37.48
C THR A 434 -20.03 6.30 36.78
N PHE A 435 -19.40 5.32 37.43
CA PHE A 435 -18.41 4.47 36.78
C PHE A 435 -19.10 3.26 36.19
N GLN A 436 -19.11 3.15 34.86
CA GLN A 436 -19.45 1.90 34.17
C GLN A 436 -18.14 1.17 33.86
N ILE A 437 -17.88 0.09 34.60
CA ILE A 437 -16.73 -0.79 34.35
C ILE A 437 -17.22 -1.91 33.43
N ALA A 438 -16.92 -1.81 32.14
CA ALA A 438 -17.08 -2.93 31.23
C ALA A 438 -16.07 -4.03 31.59
N ILE A 439 -16.52 -5.28 31.72
CA ILE A 439 -15.64 -6.44 31.82
C ILE A 439 -15.38 -6.94 30.39
N PRO A 440 -14.21 -6.71 29.79
CA PRO A 440 -13.91 -7.18 28.44
C PRO A 440 -13.72 -8.70 28.45
N ARG A 441 -14.24 -9.40 27.43
CA ARG A 441 -14.08 -10.87 27.34
C ARG A 441 -12.67 -11.29 26.93
N THR A 442 -11.89 -10.42 26.27
CA THR A 442 -10.47 -10.65 26.00
C THR A 442 -9.66 -9.35 25.88
N LEU A 443 -8.34 -9.45 26.03
CA LEU A 443 -7.43 -8.32 25.91
C LEU A 443 -7.19 -7.85 24.46
N GLN A 444 -7.47 -8.71 23.47
CA GLN A 444 -7.39 -8.31 22.07
C GLN A 444 -8.42 -7.19 21.79
N GLU A 445 -9.65 -7.32 22.30
CA GLU A 445 -10.71 -6.31 22.20
C GLU A 445 -10.42 -4.98 22.91
N LEU A 446 -9.57 -5.00 23.95
CA LEU A 446 -9.11 -3.78 24.63
C LEU A 446 -8.07 -3.03 23.77
N ASN A 447 -7.18 -3.75 23.10
CA ASN A 447 -6.13 -3.13 22.29
C ASN A 447 -6.62 -2.70 20.89
N THR A 448 -7.80 -3.14 20.46
CA THR A 448 -8.36 -2.91 19.12
C THR A 448 -9.54 -1.93 19.08
N LYS A 449 -10.01 -1.43 20.23
CA LYS A 449 -11.09 -0.43 20.28
C LYS A 449 -10.51 0.98 20.21
N THR A 450 -10.92 1.74 19.20
CA THR A 450 -10.47 3.11 18.90
C THR A 450 -10.78 4.12 20.01
N THR A 451 -11.62 3.77 20.98
CA THR A 451 -12.08 4.63 22.06
C THR A 451 -12.22 3.87 23.36
N LEU A 452 -11.14 3.81 24.14
CA LEU A 452 -11.12 3.16 25.46
C LEU A 452 -11.70 4.03 26.57
N SER A 453 -11.80 5.34 26.36
CA SER A 453 -12.28 6.31 27.33
C SER A 453 -13.21 7.33 26.68
N MET A 454 -14.40 7.52 27.24
CA MET A 454 -15.31 8.61 26.88
C MET A 454 -15.42 9.56 28.07
N HIS A 455 -14.97 10.80 27.89
CA HIS A 455 -15.07 11.82 28.93
C HIS A 455 -16.33 12.67 28.72
N THR A 456 -17.15 12.79 29.75
CA THR A 456 -18.29 13.71 29.71
C THR A 456 -17.80 15.15 29.67
N THR A 457 -18.25 15.87 28.64
CA THR A 457 -17.98 17.30 28.45
C THR A 457 -19.27 18.11 28.65
N GLU A 458 -19.16 19.43 28.59
CA GLU A 458 -20.30 20.34 28.75
C GLU A 458 -21.42 20.10 27.72
N PHE A 459 -21.07 19.70 26.49
CA PHE A 459 -22.00 19.61 25.34
C PHE A 459 -22.23 18.18 24.82
N GLY A 460 -21.48 17.19 25.32
CA GLY A 460 -21.53 15.81 24.83
C GLY A 460 -20.46 14.94 25.47
N LEU A 461 -19.84 14.08 24.68
CA LEU A 461 -18.76 13.18 25.07
C LEU A 461 -17.50 13.50 24.27
N CYS A 462 -16.34 13.30 24.88
CA CYS A 462 -15.05 13.40 24.23
C CYS A 462 -14.46 11.99 24.12
N THR A 463 -14.15 11.59 22.90
CA THR A 463 -13.54 10.29 22.57
C THR A 463 -12.02 10.32 22.64
N HIS A 464 -11.43 11.45 23.02
CA HIS A 464 -9.99 11.64 23.15
C HIS A 464 -9.40 10.76 24.27
N SER A 465 -8.31 10.06 23.98
CA SER A 465 -7.54 9.31 24.98
C SER A 465 -6.57 10.24 25.71
N TYR A 466 -6.92 10.63 26.94
CA TYR A 466 -6.05 11.47 27.78
C TYR A 466 -4.85 10.72 28.37
N ILE A 467 -4.83 9.39 28.23
CA ILE A 467 -3.69 8.54 28.61
C ILE A 467 -2.55 8.70 27.59
N ASP A 468 -2.91 8.81 26.30
CA ASP A 468 -1.93 8.84 25.21
C ASP A 468 -1.37 10.25 24.96
N GLU A 469 -2.23 11.27 24.94
CA GLU A 469 -1.80 12.66 24.77
C GLU A 469 -2.75 13.66 25.47
N PRO A 470 -2.27 14.84 25.93
CA PRO A 470 -3.13 15.86 26.50
C PRO A 470 -3.98 16.57 25.43
N CYS A 471 -5.20 16.99 25.78
CA CYS A 471 -6.08 17.71 24.85
C CYS A 471 -5.46 19.04 24.37
N LEU A 472 -5.19 19.14 23.08
CA LEU A 472 -4.69 20.34 22.42
C LEU A 472 -5.73 21.45 22.19
N LYS A 473 -7.01 21.11 22.28
CA LYS A 473 -8.10 22.02 21.93
C LYS A 473 -8.50 22.93 23.10
N TYR A 474 -7.91 22.77 24.30
CA TYR A 474 -8.15 23.62 25.47
C TYR A 474 -9.64 23.96 25.70
N ARG A 475 -10.50 22.94 25.82
CA ARG A 475 -11.97 23.06 25.97
C ARG A 475 -12.74 23.63 24.77
N ASN A 476 -12.12 23.73 23.60
CA ASN A 476 -12.80 24.08 22.35
C ASN A 476 -13.55 22.88 21.74
N CYS A 477 -14.31 22.13 22.55
CA CYS A 477 -14.91 20.84 22.18
C CYS A 477 -15.86 20.95 20.98
N LEU A 478 -16.57 22.06 20.84
CA LEU A 478 -17.51 22.30 19.74
C LEU A 478 -16.85 22.38 18.37
N ASN A 479 -15.57 22.72 18.35
CA ASN A 479 -14.75 22.75 17.14
C ASN A 479 -13.85 21.50 17.02
N CYS A 480 -13.99 20.52 17.92
CA CYS A 480 -13.25 19.26 17.90
C CYS A 480 -13.99 18.18 17.09
N THR A 481 -13.24 17.29 16.43
CA THR A 481 -13.73 16.13 15.68
C THR A 481 -13.96 14.90 16.55
N GLU A 482 -13.25 14.82 17.66
CA GLU A 482 -13.38 13.78 18.71
C GLU A 482 -14.49 14.12 19.71
N HIS A 483 -15.35 15.08 19.37
CA HIS A 483 -16.47 15.46 20.20
C HIS A 483 -17.78 14.96 19.59
N VAL A 484 -18.53 14.22 20.41
CA VAL A 484 -19.74 13.52 20.03
C VAL A 484 -20.90 14.00 20.89
N CYS A 485 -22.01 14.38 20.29
CA CYS A 485 -23.26 14.69 20.98
C CYS A 485 -24.24 13.53 20.83
N ILE A 486 -24.98 13.17 21.88
CA ILE A 486 -26.00 12.12 21.81
C ILE A 486 -27.34 12.77 21.52
N LYS A 487 -28.05 12.28 20.50
CA LYS A 487 -29.43 12.69 20.23
C LYS A 487 -30.37 12.22 21.34
N GLY A 488 -31.24 13.11 21.84
CA GLY A 488 -32.15 12.82 22.95
C GLY A 488 -31.65 13.35 24.32
N ASP A 489 -30.40 13.79 24.43
CA ASP A 489 -29.86 14.43 25.64
C ASP A 489 -30.35 15.90 25.74
N ALA A 490 -31.48 16.10 26.42
CA ALA A 490 -32.15 17.40 26.52
C ALA A 490 -31.29 18.46 27.25
N GLU A 491 -30.49 18.05 28.24
CA GLU A 491 -29.68 18.97 29.04
C GLU A 491 -28.50 19.50 28.24
N LYS A 492 -27.74 18.62 27.59
CA LYS A 492 -26.59 19.03 26.77
C LYS A 492 -27.01 19.80 25.53
N LYS A 493 -28.16 19.44 24.94
CA LYS A 493 -28.80 20.22 23.86
C LYS A 493 -29.15 21.64 24.32
N LYS A 494 -29.70 21.81 25.52
CA LYS A 494 -29.97 23.15 26.09
C LYS A 494 -28.68 23.95 26.30
N ARG A 495 -27.62 23.32 26.86
CA ARG A 495 -26.30 23.97 27.04
C ARG A 495 -25.70 24.41 25.70
N LEU A 496 -25.85 23.61 24.65
CA LEU A 496 -25.42 23.94 23.29
C LEU A 496 -26.20 25.14 22.72
N GLN A 497 -27.52 25.21 22.94
CA GLN A 497 -28.35 26.35 22.56
C GLN A 497 -27.98 27.63 23.33
N ASP A 498 -27.69 27.52 24.62
CA ASP A 498 -27.28 28.66 25.44
C ASP A 498 -25.89 29.16 25.05
N ARG A 499 -24.97 28.25 24.71
CA ARG A 499 -23.67 28.60 24.12
C ARG A 499 -23.85 29.35 22.80
N LEU A 500 -24.72 28.87 21.91
CA LEU A 500 -25.02 29.55 20.64
C LEU A 500 -25.55 30.98 20.86
N LYS A 501 -26.46 31.19 21.82
CA LYS A 501 -26.97 32.53 22.15
C LYS A 501 -25.85 33.45 22.63
N LYS A 502 -24.99 32.97 23.55
CA LYS A 502 -23.85 33.73 24.07
C LYS A 502 -22.88 34.13 22.97
N GLU A 503 -22.52 33.21 22.08
CA GLU A 503 -21.61 33.50 20.97
C GLU A 503 -22.22 34.53 19.98
N LYS A 504 -23.53 34.50 19.72
CA LYS A 504 -24.20 35.50 18.87
C LYS A 504 -24.13 36.91 19.45
N ILE A 505 -24.31 37.06 20.77
CA ILE A 505 -24.18 38.37 21.46
C ILE A 505 -22.73 38.87 21.35
N LEU A 506 -21.80 37.98 21.67
CA LEU A 506 -20.37 38.24 21.66
C LEU A 506 -19.81 38.56 20.28
N ARG A 507 -20.42 38.04 19.20
CA ARG A 507 -20.08 38.39 17.81
C ARG A 507 -20.35 39.86 17.49
N VAL A 508 -21.40 40.46 18.06
CA VAL A 508 -21.72 41.88 17.83
C VAL A 508 -20.61 42.77 18.38
N LYS A 509 -20.13 42.46 19.60
CA LYS A 509 -19.03 43.18 20.25
C LYS A 509 -17.72 43.03 19.49
N ASP A 510 -17.41 41.83 18.99
CA ASP A 510 -16.20 41.61 18.18
C ASP A 510 -16.24 42.39 16.87
N LYS A 511 -17.41 42.50 16.21
CA LYS A 511 -17.56 43.33 15.01
C LYS A 511 -17.30 44.81 15.29
N GLU A 512 -17.74 45.32 16.43
CA GLU A 512 -17.46 46.67 16.88
C GLU A 512 -15.97 46.87 17.23
N ALA A 513 -15.31 45.87 17.82
CA ALA A 513 -13.88 45.93 18.10
C ALA A 513 -13.04 45.91 16.82
N VAL A 514 -13.48 45.17 15.80
CA VAL A 514 -12.88 45.19 14.45
C VAL A 514 -13.07 46.55 13.78
N SER A 515 -14.26 47.17 13.87
CA SER A 515 -14.47 48.51 13.30
C SER A 515 -13.63 49.59 13.97
N LYS A 516 -13.25 49.39 15.23
CA LYS A 516 -12.34 50.23 16.01
C LYS A 516 -10.85 49.89 15.80
N ASN A 517 -10.51 48.99 14.86
CA ASN A 517 -9.14 48.55 14.57
C ASN A 517 -8.36 48.04 15.80
N VAL A 518 -9.03 47.36 16.73
CA VAL A 518 -8.38 46.75 17.89
C VAL A 518 -7.53 45.55 17.46
N THR A 519 -6.25 45.54 17.85
CA THR A 519 -5.28 44.49 17.51
C THR A 519 -5.79 43.10 17.91
N GLY A 520 -5.85 42.17 16.96
CA GLY A 520 -6.26 40.78 17.20
C GLY A 520 -7.78 40.53 17.24
N ALA A 521 -8.62 41.56 17.14
CA ALA A 521 -10.09 41.41 17.16
C ALA A 521 -10.64 40.61 15.96
N THR A 522 -9.94 40.62 14.83
CA THR A 522 -10.30 39.86 13.62
C THR A 522 -10.22 38.34 13.84
N VAL A 523 -9.18 37.85 14.53
CA VAL A 523 -8.99 36.42 14.82
C VAL A 523 -10.09 35.89 15.76
N TRP A 524 -10.48 36.70 16.74
CA TRP A 524 -11.57 36.35 17.66
C TRP A 524 -12.93 36.29 16.95
N LEU A 525 -13.20 37.25 16.05
CA LEU A 525 -14.41 37.26 15.25
C LEU A 525 -14.50 35.99 14.35
N GLU A 526 -13.42 35.62 13.68
CA GLU A 526 -13.36 34.41 12.83
C GLU A 526 -13.62 33.13 13.62
N MET A 527 -12.97 32.97 14.78
CA MET A 527 -13.15 31.80 15.65
C MET A 527 -14.58 31.71 16.20
N ARG A 528 -15.18 32.86 16.52
CA ARG A 528 -16.55 32.97 17.02
C ARG A 528 -17.58 32.63 15.95
N GLU A 529 -17.38 33.09 14.72
CA GLU A 529 -18.25 32.74 13.59
C GLU A 529 -18.21 31.25 13.25
N LEU A 530 -17.03 30.62 13.33
CA LEU A 530 -16.89 29.17 13.19
C LEU A 530 -17.67 28.40 14.27
N THR A 531 -17.51 28.82 15.53
CA THR A 531 -18.19 28.18 16.67
C THR A 531 -19.71 28.28 16.54
N ILE A 532 -20.25 29.44 16.16
CA ILE A 532 -21.69 29.65 15.89
C ILE A 532 -22.18 28.68 14.83
N LYS A 533 -21.49 28.61 13.69
CA LYS A 533 -21.85 27.73 12.58
C LYS A 533 -21.90 26.27 12.99
N ARG A 534 -20.91 25.80 13.76
CA ARG A 534 -20.86 24.41 14.22
C ARG A 534 -21.94 24.11 15.26
N CYS A 535 -22.20 25.03 16.19
CA CYS A 535 -23.35 24.90 17.10
C CYS A 535 -24.67 24.76 16.33
N GLU A 536 -24.91 25.58 15.31
CA GLU A 536 -26.12 25.51 14.49
C GLU A 536 -26.25 24.19 13.75
N GLN A 537 -25.16 23.69 13.16
CA GLN A 537 -25.12 22.37 12.50
C GLN A 537 -25.41 21.22 13.47
N MET A 538 -24.80 21.23 14.65
CA MET A 538 -25.02 20.19 15.64
C MET A 538 -26.46 20.24 16.18
N ILE A 539 -27.00 21.42 16.46
CA ILE A 539 -28.40 21.58 16.89
C ILE A 539 -29.37 21.10 15.80
N ALA A 540 -29.07 21.35 14.53
CA ALA A 540 -29.88 20.87 13.41
C ALA A 540 -29.94 19.33 13.38
N LEU A 541 -28.79 18.65 13.51
CA LEU A 541 -28.72 17.19 13.58
C LEU A 541 -29.46 16.64 14.82
N LEU A 542 -29.32 17.30 15.98
CA LEU A 542 -30.04 16.92 17.20
C LEU A 542 -31.56 17.16 17.12
N ASN A 543 -32.03 17.92 16.14
CA ASN A 543 -33.45 18.21 15.90
C ASN A 543 -34.03 17.42 14.71
N ASP A 544 -33.21 16.71 13.93
CA ASP A 544 -33.65 16.02 12.73
C ASP A 544 -34.53 14.81 13.11
N PRO A 545 -35.83 14.78 12.76
CA PRO A 545 -36.73 13.70 13.15
C PRO A 545 -36.36 12.34 12.53
N ASN A 546 -35.52 12.29 11.49
CA ASN A 546 -35.11 11.04 10.83
C ASN A 546 -33.99 10.29 11.56
N ILE A 547 -33.35 10.93 12.54
CA ILE A 547 -32.28 10.33 13.34
C ILE A 547 -32.89 9.73 14.62
N PRO A 548 -32.66 8.46 14.98
CA PRO A 548 -33.18 7.92 16.24
C PRO A 548 -32.56 8.57 17.48
N ASP A 549 -33.33 8.68 18.57
CA ASP A 549 -32.77 9.06 19.87
C ASP A 549 -31.80 7.99 20.38
N GLY A 550 -30.75 8.43 21.09
CA GLY A 550 -29.60 7.61 21.48
C GLY A 550 -28.43 7.63 20.47
N THR A 551 -28.65 8.11 19.25
CA THR A 551 -27.62 8.14 18.20
C THR A 551 -26.46 9.09 18.54
N PRO A 552 -25.19 8.63 18.52
CA PRO A 552 -24.03 9.49 18.63
C PRO A 552 -23.81 10.28 17.33
N LEU A 553 -23.68 11.60 17.45
CA LEU A 553 -23.54 12.53 16.33
C LEU A 553 -22.24 13.33 16.48
N SER A 554 -21.42 13.36 15.43
CA SER A 554 -20.23 14.20 15.35
C SER A 554 -20.29 15.10 14.12
N LEU A 555 -19.59 16.22 14.16
CA LEU A 555 -19.46 17.13 13.02
C LEU A 555 -18.12 16.91 12.33
N PRO A 556 -18.09 16.91 10.98
CA PRO A 556 -16.85 16.70 10.23
C PRO A 556 -15.79 17.77 10.54
N PRO A 557 -14.49 17.48 10.35
CA PRO A 557 -13.41 18.44 10.61
C PRO A 557 -13.58 19.71 9.78
N PHE A 558 -13.35 20.87 10.41
CA PHE A 558 -13.28 22.15 9.68
C PHE A 558 -11.85 22.53 9.28
N GLU A 559 -10.84 22.19 10.09
CA GLU A 559 -9.39 22.27 9.80
C GLU A 559 -8.65 21.77 11.06
N ASP A 560 -8.03 20.59 11.02
CA ASP A 560 -7.33 20.05 12.19
C ASP A 560 -5.92 20.62 12.30
N VAL A 561 -5.70 21.44 13.33
CA VAL A 561 -4.37 21.83 13.80
C VAL A 561 -3.86 20.72 14.73
N THR A 562 -2.81 20.03 14.29
CA THR A 562 -2.12 18.96 15.02
C THR A 562 -1.02 19.51 15.94
N HIS A 563 -0.50 18.72 16.89
CA HIS A 563 0.71 19.04 17.68
C HIS A 563 1.89 19.48 16.79
N LEU A 564 1.97 18.87 15.60
CA LEU A 564 2.95 19.18 14.59
C LEU A 564 2.75 20.60 14.04
N ASP A 565 1.50 21.01 13.78
CA ASP A 565 1.18 22.36 13.27
C ASP A 565 1.47 23.46 14.31
N LEU A 566 1.26 23.19 15.60
CA LEU A 566 1.66 24.08 16.70
C LEU A 566 3.19 24.17 16.85
N ALA A 567 3.90 23.05 16.65
CA ALA A 567 5.36 23.03 16.64
C ALA A 567 5.94 23.80 15.43
N TYR A 568 5.32 23.68 14.25
CA TYR A 568 5.69 24.46 13.06
C TYR A 568 5.39 25.96 13.22
N GLN A 569 4.30 26.33 13.92
CA GLN A 569 4.00 27.72 14.26
C GLN A 569 5.03 28.32 15.23
N LYS A 570 5.41 27.59 16.29
CA LYS A 570 6.50 27.99 17.19
C LYS A 570 7.86 28.10 16.48
N ALA A 571 8.07 27.32 15.42
CA ALA A 571 9.28 27.35 14.58
C ALA A 571 9.23 28.38 13.43
N GLY A 572 8.17 29.21 13.32
CA GLY A 572 8.10 30.30 12.34
C GLY A 572 7.80 29.89 10.90
N HIS A 573 7.20 28.72 10.67
CA HIS A 573 6.86 28.24 9.33
C HIS A 573 5.34 28.27 9.04
N LYS A 574 4.92 28.97 7.97
CA LYS A 574 3.52 29.06 7.50
C LYS A 574 3.25 28.18 6.28
N ARG A 575 2.08 27.54 6.22
CA ARG A 575 1.51 26.96 4.97
C ARG A 575 0.59 27.99 4.27
N LEU A 576 0.57 27.91 2.94
CA LEU A 576 -0.18 28.75 1.96
C LEU A 576 -1.68 28.33 1.83
N PRO A 577 -2.56 29.20 1.26
CA PRO A 577 -3.96 29.37 1.67
C PRO A 577 -5.00 28.45 0.98
N THR A 578 -6.20 28.40 1.58
CA THR A 578 -7.41 27.66 1.21
C THR A 578 -8.08 28.20 -0.07
N ILE A 579 -8.68 27.31 -0.87
CA ILE A 579 -9.38 27.63 -2.14
C ILE A 579 -10.89 27.46 -1.94
N GLU A 580 -11.67 28.47 -2.33
CA GLU A 580 -13.14 28.47 -2.25
C GLU A 580 -13.82 27.41 -3.15
N ASN A 581 -14.93 26.85 -2.65
CA ASN A 581 -15.69 25.79 -3.31
C ASN A 581 -16.83 26.35 -4.18
N THR A 582 -16.61 26.39 -5.50
CA THR A 582 -17.54 26.89 -6.52
C THR A 582 -18.77 26.01 -6.76
N GLN A 583 -18.81 24.75 -6.29
CA GLN A 583 -19.99 23.89 -6.43
C GLN A 583 -21.14 24.25 -5.49
N ARG A 584 -20.85 24.91 -4.35
CA ARG A 584 -21.89 25.44 -3.45
C ARG A 584 -22.69 26.59 -4.10
N LYS A 585 -22.13 27.29 -5.10
CA LYS A 585 -22.83 28.29 -5.90
C LYS A 585 -23.77 27.66 -6.95
N LYS A 586 -23.38 26.51 -7.54
CA LYS A 586 -24.21 25.78 -8.52
C LYS A 586 -25.38 25.03 -7.90
N HIS A 587 -25.24 24.49 -6.68
CA HIS A 587 -26.36 23.85 -5.98
C HIS A 587 -27.49 24.83 -5.60
N LYS A 588 -27.19 26.13 -5.40
CA LYS A 588 -28.22 27.17 -5.25
C LYS A 588 -29.03 27.42 -6.53
N GLU A 589 -28.48 27.10 -7.70
CA GLU A 589 -29.17 27.25 -9.00
C GLU A 589 -30.00 26.01 -9.36
N GLN A 590 -29.59 24.81 -8.93
CA GLN A 590 -30.33 23.56 -9.18
C GLN A 590 -31.50 23.32 -8.21
N GLN A 591 -31.48 23.91 -7.01
CA GLN A 591 -32.59 23.83 -6.07
C GLN A 591 -33.86 24.55 -6.59
N VAL A 592 -33.70 25.52 -7.50
CA VAL A 592 -34.81 26.27 -8.15
C VAL A 592 -35.55 25.45 -9.22
N LEU A 593 -34.91 24.41 -9.78
CA LEU A 593 -35.48 23.56 -10.85
C LEU A 593 -36.25 22.34 -10.33
N HIS A 594 -36.04 21.95 -9.07
CA HIS A 594 -36.68 20.77 -8.48
C HIS A 594 -38.06 21.07 -7.87
N ASP A 595 -38.32 22.32 -7.49
CA ASP A 595 -39.62 22.79 -6.98
C ASP A 595 -40.71 22.87 -8.07
N SER A 596 -40.34 22.90 -9.36
CA SER A 596 -41.30 22.96 -10.47
C SER A 596 -41.84 21.60 -10.94
N LEU A 597 -41.27 20.47 -10.47
CA LEU A 597 -41.63 19.12 -10.91
C LEU A 597 -42.45 18.33 -9.87
N SER A 598 -42.67 18.87 -8.67
CA SER A 598 -43.48 18.24 -7.62
C SER A 598 -44.94 18.70 -7.58
N LEU A 599 -45.40 19.47 -8.58
CA LEU A 599 -46.76 20.05 -8.63
C LEU A 599 -47.82 19.17 -9.33
N ASP A 600 -47.45 18.03 -9.93
CA ASP A 600 -48.38 17.22 -10.76
C ASP A 600 -48.79 15.86 -10.15
N LEU A 601 -48.48 15.63 -8.88
CA LEU A 601 -49.05 14.53 -8.12
C LEU A 601 -49.74 15.16 -6.92
N TRP A 602 -51.07 15.20 -6.99
CA TRP A 602 -52.12 15.40 -5.97
C TRP A 602 -53.24 16.25 -6.62
N SER A 603 -54.05 15.58 -7.44
CA SER A 603 -55.37 16.01 -7.91
C SER A 603 -56.40 15.04 -7.37
#